data_AF-K6YRK3-F1
#
_entry.id   AF-K6YRK3-F1
#
_cell.length_a   1.000
_cell.length_b   1.000
_cell.length_c   1.000
_cell.angle_alpha   90.00
_cell.angle_beta   90.00
_cell.angle_gamma   90.00
#
_symmetry.space_group_name_H-M   'P 1'
#
loop_
_entity.id
_entity.type
_entity.pdbx_description
1 polymer ?
#
loop_
_entity_poly.entity_id
_entity_poly.type
_entity_poly.pdbx_seq_one_letter_code
_entity_poly.pdbx_strand_id
1 'polypeptide(L)'
;MQIFDYILQTWELAVQGEKQGIWFWAAVYVFLVCNYSALFQLLIRRWPSTKGELLHIGLDKFGAAIILADQDYRAAALYSYQIEGKTYQGKRISPWVIVASHNAQFVLKKQLSKVETFPNGKVSIFYKPSNPAKSWLILPSKFGISITLLISVLPAFSYWVEYYG
;
A
#
# COMPACT_ATOMS: atom_id res chain seq x y z
N MET A 1 -35.07 -14.74 -7.01
CA MET A 1 -34.61 -14.60 -5.62
C MET A 1 -34.32 -13.13 -5.38
N GLN A 2 -34.88 -12.49 -4.35
CA GLN A 2 -34.53 -11.10 -4.07
C GLN A 2 -33.08 -11.06 -3.57
N ILE A 3 -32.37 -9.95 -3.82
CA ILE A 3 -30.97 -9.81 -3.40
C ILE A 3 -30.78 -9.98 -1.89
N PHE A 4 -31.80 -9.60 -1.12
CA PHE A 4 -31.84 -9.74 0.33
C PHE A 4 -31.88 -11.22 0.75
N ASP A 5 -32.75 -12.02 0.14
CA ASP A 5 -32.84 -13.46 0.40
C ASP A 5 -31.51 -14.18 0.11
N TYR A 6 -30.85 -13.77 -0.97
CA TYR A 6 -29.55 -14.32 -1.35
C TYR A 6 -28.44 -13.98 -0.34
N ILE A 7 -28.42 -12.74 0.17
CA ILE A 7 -27.49 -12.33 1.21
C ILE A 7 -27.73 -13.10 2.52
N LEU A 8 -28.99 -13.31 2.91
CA LEU A 8 -29.32 -14.10 4.09
C LEU A 8 -28.90 -15.55 3.94
N GLN A 9 -29.19 -16.17 2.79
CA GLN A 9 -28.79 -17.54 2.51
C GLN A 9 -27.27 -17.72 2.55
N THR A 10 -26.51 -16.83 1.90
CA THR A 10 -25.04 -16.89 1.91
C THR A 10 -24.43 -16.62 3.28
N TRP A 11 -25.09 -15.81 4.12
CA TRP A 11 -24.73 -15.63 5.52
C TRP A 11 -24.93 -16.91 6.34
N GLU A 12 -26.08 -17.58 6.20
CA GLU A 12 -26.34 -18.85 6.87
C GLU A 12 -25.33 -19.92 6.49
N LEU A 13 -25.02 -20.05 5.20
CA LEU A 13 -23.96 -20.94 4.68
C LEU A 13 -22.61 -20.62 5.33
N ALA A 14 -22.25 -19.35 5.49
CA ALA A 14 -20.98 -18.97 6.11
C ALA A 14 -20.93 -19.36 7.60
N VAL A 15 -22.03 -19.18 8.34
CA VAL A 15 -22.15 -19.57 9.75
C VAL A 15 -22.06 -21.10 9.91
N GLN A 16 -22.58 -21.85 8.94
CA GLN A 16 -22.50 -23.31 8.91
C GLN A 16 -21.12 -23.85 8.50
N GLY A 17 -20.19 -22.96 8.09
CA GLY A 17 -18.87 -23.35 7.64
C GLY A 17 -18.82 -23.81 6.18
N GLU A 18 -19.88 -23.60 5.42
CA GLU A 18 -19.98 -24.00 4.02
C GLU A 18 -19.06 -23.15 3.14
N LYS A 19 -18.32 -23.82 2.25
CA LYS A 19 -17.32 -23.20 1.35
C LYS A 19 -17.90 -22.02 0.59
N GLN A 20 -19.13 -22.14 0.09
CA GLN A 20 -19.80 -21.13 -0.72
C GLN A 20 -20.03 -19.83 0.08
N GLY A 21 -20.57 -19.93 1.29
CA GLY A 21 -20.84 -18.76 2.13
C GLY A 21 -19.55 -18.06 2.57
N ILE A 22 -18.55 -18.85 3.03
CA ILE A 22 -17.23 -18.31 3.42
C ILE A 22 -16.57 -17.57 2.26
N TRP A 23 -16.56 -18.17 1.07
CA TRP A 23 -15.95 -17.56 -0.11
C TRP A 23 -16.67 -16.28 -0.50
N PHE A 24 -18.02 -16.27 -0.54
CA PHE A 24 -18.79 -15.07 -0.86
C PHE A 24 -18.39 -13.89 0.03
N TRP A 25 -18.36 -14.07 1.34
CA TRP A 25 -18.00 -13.01 2.28
C TRP A 25 -16.52 -12.63 2.23
N ALA A 26 -15.63 -13.59 1.97
CA ALA A 26 -14.22 -13.30 1.71
C ALA A 26 -14.06 -12.43 0.44
N ALA A 27 -14.81 -12.72 -0.63
CA ALA A 27 -14.79 -11.94 -1.86
C ALA A 27 -15.33 -10.52 -1.64
N VAL A 28 -16.46 -10.37 -0.92
CA VAL A 28 -17.02 -9.07 -0.53
C VAL A 28 -16.02 -8.27 0.29
N TYR A 29 -15.39 -8.89 1.29
CA TYR A 29 -14.39 -8.24 2.13
C TYR A 29 -13.19 -7.75 1.29
N VAL A 30 -12.62 -8.62 0.46
CA VAL A 30 -11.49 -8.27 -0.42
C VAL A 30 -11.87 -7.13 -1.37
N PHE A 31 -13.07 -7.17 -1.95
CA PHE A 31 -13.58 -6.12 -2.81
C PHE A 31 -13.63 -4.77 -2.09
N LEU A 32 -14.24 -4.72 -0.90
CA LEU A 32 -14.39 -3.47 -0.12
C LEU A 32 -13.03 -2.89 0.30
N VAL A 33 -12.14 -3.72 0.84
CA VAL A 33 -10.81 -3.30 1.32
C VAL A 33 -9.93 -2.82 0.16
N CYS A 34 -9.92 -3.55 -0.96
CA CYS A 34 -9.12 -3.18 -2.12
C CYS A 34 -9.63 -1.88 -2.77
N ASN A 35 -10.95 -1.70 -2.89
CA ASN A 35 -11.51 -0.46 -3.45
C ASN A 35 -11.23 0.74 -2.55
N TYR A 36 -11.38 0.59 -1.22
CA TYR A 36 -10.96 1.62 -0.27
C TYR A 36 -9.48 1.98 -0.41
N SER A 37 -8.61 0.98 -0.51
CA SER A 37 -7.17 1.16 -0.72
C SER A 37 -6.88 1.87 -2.05
N ALA A 38 -7.54 1.48 -3.15
CA ALA A 38 -7.37 2.08 -4.46
C ALA A 38 -7.83 3.56 -4.47
N LEU A 39 -8.98 3.87 -3.87
CA LEU A 39 -9.45 5.24 -3.69
C LEU A 39 -8.44 6.08 -2.90
N PHE A 40 -7.93 5.54 -1.79
CA PHE A 40 -6.90 6.21 -1.01
C PHE A 40 -5.63 6.45 -1.84
N GLN A 41 -5.15 5.46 -2.59
CA GLN A 41 -4.01 5.60 -3.50
C GLN A 41 -4.23 6.69 -4.56
N LEU A 42 -5.44 6.79 -5.14
CA LEU A 42 -5.79 7.83 -6.11
C LEU A 42 -5.80 9.23 -5.48
N LEU A 43 -6.30 9.38 -4.25
CA LEU A 43 -6.28 10.64 -3.52
C LEU A 43 -4.86 11.10 -3.22
N ILE A 44 -3.97 10.18 -2.84
CA ILE A 44 -2.56 10.48 -2.57
C ILE A 44 -1.85 11.04 -3.79
N ARG A 45 -2.17 10.54 -4.99
CA ARG A 45 -1.54 11.04 -6.23
C ARG A 45 -1.81 12.50 -6.53
N ARG A 46 -2.84 13.08 -5.89
CA ARG A 46 -3.18 14.51 -6.01
C ARG A 46 -2.47 15.37 -4.97
N TRP A 47 -1.64 14.78 -4.11
CA TRP A 47 -0.92 15.54 -3.11
C TRP A 47 0.11 16.47 -3.77
N PRO A 48 0.20 17.73 -3.32
CA PRO A 48 1.22 18.65 -3.80
C PRO A 48 2.62 18.15 -3.40
N SER A 49 3.62 18.61 -4.15
CA SER A 49 5.03 18.34 -3.87
C SER A 49 5.76 19.61 -3.45
N THR A 50 6.80 19.43 -2.65
CA THR A 50 7.80 20.45 -2.34
C THR A 50 9.20 19.85 -2.46
N LYS A 51 10.23 20.69 -2.55
CA LYS A 51 11.63 20.27 -2.55
C LYS A 51 12.15 20.28 -1.12
N GLY A 52 12.83 19.21 -0.71
CA GLY A 52 13.50 19.17 0.58
C GLY A 52 14.83 18.44 0.53
N GLU A 53 15.40 18.22 1.69
CA GLU A 53 16.73 17.64 1.87
C GLU A 53 16.62 16.23 2.43
N LEU A 54 17.36 15.31 1.81
CA LEU A 54 17.45 13.93 2.25
C LEU A 54 18.59 13.83 3.27
N LEU A 55 18.24 13.57 4.53
CA LEU A 55 19.20 13.45 5.63
C LEU A 55 19.75 12.03 5.73
N HIS A 56 18.91 11.03 5.47
CA HIS A 56 19.29 9.62 5.49
C HIS A 56 18.40 8.82 4.53
N ILE A 57 18.98 7.83 3.84
CA ILE A 57 18.25 6.85 3.04
C ILE A 57 18.98 5.51 3.09
N GLY A 58 18.26 4.43 3.34
CA GLY A 58 18.88 3.12 3.48
C GLY A 58 17.88 2.00 3.74
N LEU A 59 18.42 0.85 4.14
CA LEU A 59 17.65 -0.31 4.59
C LEU A 59 17.85 -0.45 6.10
N ASP A 60 16.75 -0.45 6.84
CA ASP A 60 16.73 -0.79 8.26
C ASP A 60 16.40 -2.27 8.41
N LYS A 61 17.03 -2.93 9.38
CA LYS A 61 16.59 -4.26 9.83
C LYS A 61 15.19 -4.15 10.46
N PHE A 62 14.32 -5.07 10.09
CA PHE A 62 12.99 -5.23 10.65
C PHE A 62 12.96 -6.50 11.50
N GLY A 63 12.60 -6.36 12.78
CA GLY A 63 12.64 -7.46 13.74
C GLY A 63 14.00 -7.65 14.44
N ALA A 64 14.10 -8.70 15.26
CA ALA A 64 15.24 -9.01 16.13
C ALA A 64 16.07 -10.22 15.65
N ALA A 65 15.81 -10.73 14.45
CA ALA A 65 16.48 -11.92 13.94
C ALA A 65 17.99 -11.66 13.76
N ILE A 66 18.80 -12.54 14.38
CA ILE A 66 20.26 -12.44 14.36
C ILE A 66 20.83 -13.17 13.12
N ILE A 67 20.16 -14.24 12.66
CA ILE A 67 20.55 -15.03 11.49
C ILE A 67 20.24 -14.25 10.21
N LEU A 68 21.24 -14.09 9.33
CA LEU A 68 21.12 -13.31 8.08
C LEU A 68 19.95 -13.74 7.19
N ALA A 69 19.68 -15.04 7.08
CA ALA A 69 18.60 -15.57 6.26
C ALA A 69 17.20 -15.19 6.79
N ASP A 70 17.07 -15.00 8.09
CA ASP A 70 15.82 -14.65 8.78
C ASP A 70 15.71 -13.15 9.04
N GLN A 71 16.70 -12.36 8.60
CA GLN A 71 16.65 -10.91 8.70
C GLN A 71 15.71 -10.34 7.64
N ASP A 72 14.65 -9.72 8.11
CA ASP A 72 13.81 -8.85 7.32
C ASP A 72 14.40 -7.45 7.27
N TYR A 73 14.14 -6.78 6.15
CA TYR A 73 14.57 -5.42 5.91
C TYR A 73 13.37 -4.59 5.48
N ARG A 74 13.42 -3.30 5.83
CA ARG A 74 12.49 -2.29 5.32
C ARG A 74 13.29 -1.11 4.78
N ALA A 75 12.74 -0.44 3.79
CA ALA A 75 13.30 0.81 3.34
C ALA A 75 13.08 1.89 4.43
N ALA A 76 14.11 2.66 4.74
CA ALA A 76 14.08 3.74 5.72
C ALA A 76 14.64 5.03 5.13
N ALA A 77 14.01 6.15 5.44
CA ALA A 77 14.48 7.47 5.05
C ALA A 77 14.26 8.47 6.18
N LEU A 78 15.07 9.53 6.20
CA LEU A 78 14.85 10.72 7.01
C LEU A 78 15.07 11.92 6.08
N TYR A 79 14.12 12.84 6.07
CA TYR A 79 14.18 14.02 5.22
C TYR A 79 13.54 15.22 5.90
N SER A 80 13.99 16.41 5.51
CA SER A 80 13.52 17.70 6.02
C SER A 80 12.98 18.56 4.88
N TYR A 81 11.91 19.31 5.14
CA TYR A 81 11.29 20.20 4.16
C TYR A 81 10.58 21.35 4.83
N GLN A 82 10.35 22.42 4.06
CA GLN A 82 9.66 23.60 4.54
C GLN A 82 8.35 23.82 3.77
N ILE A 83 7.31 24.17 4.52
CA ILE A 83 6.00 24.57 4.00
C ILE A 83 5.60 25.82 4.79
N GLU A 84 5.34 26.92 4.09
CA GLU A 84 4.92 28.20 4.68
C GLU A 84 5.84 28.66 5.83
N GLY A 85 7.16 28.50 5.66
CA GLY A 85 8.17 28.88 6.66
C GLY A 85 8.28 27.93 7.87
N LYS A 86 7.46 26.89 7.95
CA LYS A 86 7.56 25.85 8.98
C LYS A 86 8.35 24.66 8.47
N THR A 87 9.31 24.20 9.27
CA THR A 87 10.12 23.01 8.96
C THR A 87 9.43 21.75 9.47
N TYR A 88 9.36 20.73 8.62
CA TYR A 88 8.82 19.42 8.93
C TYR A 88 9.86 18.35 8.63
N GLN A 89 9.79 17.24 9.37
CA GLN A 89 10.59 16.05 9.11
C GLN A 89 9.69 14.87 8.79
N GLY A 90 10.09 14.08 7.79
CA GLY A 90 9.38 12.87 7.39
C GLY A 90 10.30 11.66 7.40
N LYS A 91 9.69 10.49 7.64
CA LYS A 91 10.37 9.19 7.63
C LYS A 91 9.80 8.19 6.63
N ARG A 92 8.64 8.51 6.05
CA ARG A 92 7.90 7.57 5.20
C ARG A 92 8.36 7.71 3.76
N ILE A 93 8.70 6.59 3.13
CA ILE A 93 9.15 6.55 1.74
C ILE A 93 7.96 6.44 0.79
N SER A 94 7.10 5.46 0.98
CA SER A 94 5.93 5.27 0.13
C SER A 94 4.70 4.84 0.94
N PRO A 95 3.48 5.02 0.40
CA PRO A 95 2.25 4.47 0.98
C PRO A 95 2.22 2.94 1.04
N TRP A 96 2.99 2.27 0.18
CA TRP A 96 3.06 0.82 0.12
C TRP A 96 4.30 0.34 0.90
N VAL A 97 4.07 -0.10 2.13
CA VAL A 97 5.13 -0.60 3.01
C VAL A 97 5.53 -1.98 2.53
N ILE A 98 6.74 -2.11 2.00
CA ILE A 98 7.33 -3.38 1.62
C ILE A 98 8.29 -3.78 2.74
N VAL A 99 8.11 -4.99 3.26
CA VAL A 99 9.09 -5.69 4.09
C VAL A 99 9.61 -6.85 3.23
N ALA A 100 10.91 -6.99 3.15
CA ALA A 100 11.53 -8.02 2.33
C ALA A 100 12.65 -8.71 3.11
N SER A 101 12.74 -10.03 2.99
CA SER A 101 13.85 -10.80 3.53
C SER A 101 15.17 -10.41 2.86
N HIS A 102 16.29 -10.87 3.42
CA HIS A 102 17.62 -10.63 2.88
C HIS A 102 17.72 -10.92 1.36
N ASN A 103 17.18 -12.06 0.92
CA ASN A 103 17.22 -12.48 -0.49
C ASN A 103 16.35 -11.61 -1.41
N ALA A 104 15.36 -10.90 -0.86
CA ALA A 104 14.45 -10.03 -1.59
C ALA A 104 14.78 -8.52 -1.40
N GLN A 105 15.92 -8.17 -0.80
CA GLN A 105 16.36 -6.78 -0.60
C GLN A 105 16.44 -5.97 -1.90
N PHE A 106 16.66 -6.62 -3.06
CA PHE A 106 16.68 -5.95 -4.35
C PHE A 106 15.36 -5.21 -4.64
N VAL A 107 14.23 -5.70 -4.13
CA VAL A 107 12.91 -5.06 -4.25
C VAL A 107 12.91 -3.73 -3.49
N LEU A 108 13.49 -3.69 -2.29
CA LEU A 108 13.60 -2.46 -1.49
C LEU A 108 14.55 -1.46 -2.13
N LYS A 109 15.69 -1.92 -2.69
CA LYS A 109 16.61 -1.06 -3.45
C LYS A 109 15.92 -0.45 -4.67
N LYS A 110 15.12 -1.24 -5.39
CA LYS A 110 14.30 -0.77 -6.53
C LYS A 110 13.17 0.18 -6.10
N GLN A 111 12.68 0.07 -4.87
CA GLN A 111 11.75 1.05 -4.32
C GLN A 111 12.48 2.37 -4.04
N LEU A 112 13.63 2.32 -3.37
CA LEU A 112 14.45 3.50 -3.06
C LEU A 112 14.92 4.24 -4.33
N SER A 113 15.22 3.53 -5.42
CA SER A 113 15.62 4.13 -6.69
C SER A 113 14.52 4.95 -7.37
N LYS A 114 13.26 4.88 -6.90
CA LYS A 114 12.15 5.70 -7.40
C LYS A 114 12.02 7.03 -6.68
N VAL A 115 12.86 7.31 -5.68
CA VAL A 115 12.91 8.63 -5.06
C VAL A 115 13.45 9.62 -6.09
N GLU A 116 12.64 10.64 -6.40
CA GLU A 116 13.03 11.67 -7.36
C GLU A 116 14.07 12.61 -6.73
N THR A 117 15.28 12.59 -7.27
CA THR A 117 16.39 13.47 -6.89
C THR A 117 16.62 14.53 -7.95
N PHE A 118 16.82 15.78 -7.52
CA PHE A 118 17.17 16.90 -8.39
C PHE A 118 18.69 17.06 -8.52
N PRO A 119 19.21 17.77 -9.55
CA PRO A 119 20.65 17.98 -9.74
C PRO A 119 21.36 18.67 -8.56
N ASN A 120 20.62 19.42 -7.75
CA ASN A 120 21.12 20.09 -6.54
C ASN A 120 21.08 19.20 -5.28
N GLY A 121 20.85 17.90 -5.42
CA GLY A 121 20.77 16.94 -4.31
C GLY A 121 19.47 16.98 -3.50
N LYS A 122 18.52 17.86 -3.84
CA LYS A 122 17.20 17.90 -3.20
C LYS A 122 16.31 16.75 -3.67
N VAL A 123 15.28 16.42 -2.90
CA VAL A 123 14.30 15.38 -3.21
C VAL A 123 12.88 15.94 -3.30
N SER A 124 12.05 15.32 -4.15
CA SER A 124 10.60 15.57 -4.18
C SER A 124 9.95 14.98 -2.93
N ILE A 125 9.20 15.79 -2.19
CA ILE A 125 8.43 15.38 -1.01
C ILE A 125 6.97 15.72 -1.25
N PHE A 126 6.13 14.70 -1.22
CA PHE A 126 4.68 14.81 -1.39
C PHE A 126 4.03 14.85 -0.02
N TYR A 127 3.27 15.90 0.28
CA TYR A 127 2.70 16.11 1.62
C TYR A 127 1.18 16.22 1.57
N LYS A 128 0.51 15.86 2.66
CA LYS A 128 -0.94 16.04 2.79
C LYS A 128 -1.24 17.53 3.07
N PRO A 129 -2.03 18.23 2.25
CA PRO A 129 -2.31 19.66 2.47
C PRO A 129 -2.95 19.95 3.83
N SER A 130 -3.88 19.10 4.27
CA SER A 130 -4.56 19.25 5.56
C SER A 130 -3.74 18.76 6.76
N ASN A 131 -2.61 18.10 6.54
CA ASN A 131 -1.67 17.75 7.61
C ASN A 131 -0.25 17.60 7.02
N PRO A 132 0.49 18.72 6.89
CA PRO A 132 1.81 18.74 6.27
C PRO A 132 2.80 17.75 6.87
N ALA A 133 2.70 17.41 8.16
CA ALA A 133 3.56 16.42 8.81
C ALA A 133 3.41 14.99 8.26
N LYS A 134 2.33 14.70 7.51
CA LYS A 134 2.19 13.45 6.77
C LYS A 134 2.71 13.62 5.34
N SER A 135 3.89 13.07 5.10
CA SER A 135 4.57 13.13 3.81
C SER A 135 5.08 11.77 3.32
N TRP A 136 5.36 11.68 2.01
CA TRP A 136 6.02 10.56 1.33
C TRP A 136 7.02 11.06 0.29
N LEU A 137 7.99 10.21 -0.06
CA LEU A 137 8.96 10.47 -1.14
C LEU A 137 8.48 9.92 -2.49
N ILE A 138 7.62 8.90 -2.46
CA ILE A 138 7.16 8.18 -3.65
C ILE A 138 5.63 8.11 -3.64
N LEU A 139 5.00 8.52 -4.75
CA LEU A 139 3.56 8.37 -4.96
C LEU A 139 3.17 6.96 -5.40
N PRO A 140 1.91 6.53 -5.16
CA PRO A 140 1.38 5.28 -5.71
C PRO A 140 1.52 5.21 -7.23
N SER A 141 2.13 4.14 -7.72
CA SER A 141 2.26 3.90 -9.16
C SER A 141 0.91 3.51 -9.79
N LYS A 142 0.70 3.87 -11.07
CA LYS A 142 -0.52 3.46 -11.80
C LYS A 142 -0.64 1.92 -11.84
N PHE A 143 0.49 1.26 -12.04
CA PHE A 143 0.59 -0.20 -12.05
C PHE A 143 0.14 -0.84 -10.73
N GLY A 144 0.57 -0.31 -9.58
CA GLY A 144 0.13 -0.82 -8.27
C GLY A 144 -1.37 -0.65 -8.02
N ILE A 145 -1.95 0.45 -8.50
CA ILE A 145 -3.40 0.67 -8.44
C ILE A 145 -4.11 -0.36 -9.32
N SER A 146 -3.63 -0.61 -10.54
CA SER A 146 -4.19 -1.62 -11.45
C SER A 146 -4.16 -3.02 -10.84
N ILE A 147 -3.06 -3.41 -10.19
CA ILE A 147 -2.98 -4.70 -9.48
C ILE A 147 -4.01 -4.76 -8.34
N THR A 148 -4.14 -3.68 -7.56
CA THR A 148 -5.10 -3.63 -6.44
C THR A 148 -6.55 -3.80 -6.96
N LEU A 149 -6.89 -3.16 -8.08
CA LEU A 149 -8.19 -3.31 -8.72
C LEU A 149 -8.40 -4.72 -9.27
N LEU A 150 -7.38 -5.32 -9.88
CA LEU A 150 -7.45 -6.69 -10.37
C LEU A 150 -7.69 -7.69 -9.23
N ILE A 151 -6.95 -7.57 -8.12
CA ILE A 151 -7.15 -8.39 -6.91
C ILE A 151 -8.54 -8.18 -6.32
N SER A 152 -9.12 -6.98 -6.44
CA SER A 152 -10.46 -6.69 -5.90
C SER A 152 -11.58 -7.50 -6.56
N VAL A 153 -11.44 -7.83 -7.85
CA VAL A 153 -12.49 -8.50 -8.65
C VAL A 153 -12.23 -10.00 -8.76
N LEU A 154 -10.96 -10.44 -8.70
CA LEU A 154 -10.59 -11.84 -8.89
C LEU A 154 -11.38 -12.83 -8.01
N PRO A 155 -11.52 -12.64 -6.68
CA PRO A 155 -12.26 -13.57 -5.83
C PRO A 155 -13.75 -13.65 -6.16
N ALA A 156 -14.35 -12.53 -6.56
CA ALA A 156 -15.76 -12.47 -6.93
C ALA A 156 -15.99 -13.14 -8.29
N PHE A 157 -15.07 -12.92 -9.24
CA PHE A 157 -15.10 -13.60 -10.54
C PHE A 157 -14.92 -15.11 -10.39
N SER A 158 -13.94 -15.56 -9.59
CA SER A 158 -13.74 -17.00 -9.36
C SER A 158 -14.88 -17.64 -8.59
N TYR A 159 -15.48 -16.94 -7.62
CA TYR A 159 -16.72 -17.37 -6.97
C TYR A 159 -17.86 -17.55 -7.98
N TRP A 160 -18.03 -16.61 -8.91
CA TRP A 160 -19.05 -16.71 -9.95
C TRP A 160 -18.83 -17.93 -10.85
N VAL A 161 -17.60 -18.15 -11.32
CA VAL A 161 -17.27 -19.30 -12.17
C VAL A 161 -17.50 -20.63 -11.46
N GLU A 162 -17.16 -20.74 -10.17
CA GLU A 162 -17.31 -21.99 -9.41
C GLU A 162 -18.78 -22.38 -9.14
N TYR A 163 -19.65 -21.40 -8.85
CA TYR A 163 -21.00 -21.67 -8.35
C TYR A 163 -22.13 -21.36 -9.35
N TYR A 164 -21.85 -20.61 -10.43
CA TYR A 164 -22.85 -20.15 -11.39
C TYR A 164 -22.46 -20.28 -12.86
N GLY A 165 -21.18 -20.55 -13.17
CA GLY A 165 -20.65 -20.75 -14.51
C GLY A 165 -20.63 -22.22 -14.90
#